data_AF-A0A2G9UW70-F1
#
_entry.id   AF-A0A2G9UW70-F1
#
_cell.length_a   1.000
_cell.length_b   1.000
_cell.length_c   1.000
_cell.angle_alpha   90.00
_cell.angle_beta   90.00
_cell.angle_gamma   90.00
#
_symmetry.space_group_name_H-M   'P 1'
#
loop_
_entity.id
_entity.type
_entity.pdbx_description
1 polymer ?
#
loop_
_entity_poly.entity_id
_entity_poly.type
_entity_poly.pdbx_seq_one_letter_code
_entity_poly.pdbx_strand_id
1 'polypeptide(L)'
;MYFYSLTIINDQVISSFYYRCHAQANWHLPSTGPDPGPSVLACLYRSAYDEENPEMSCLQDNFEKKEFIKRHPGCHKEIVRFTEMESKDTKLNRALTKACKPVIKAHCEQFANEEIDHGDVMECLLNNKDQPEMTSKCRSYVNHFELISLRDYHFSYKFQKACAADIDKHCQDHGNDKGEIIRCLSEVRFEHKVLGTSADLSEPCKHQLKVAYLQQEQVEFDDKEHMADADPKFTEKCSREIRQFKCDQAESFEDTVECLRLNYEGLGPECKSMVFYREKIEAVDNTMDDELQKKCKYDIGKFCPGQNGEHVLDCLTNTKIVRLLQTECKAVVQERMRESARDIRLRPGLLLACKKEAETYCSEELKKLKMPQYAQKILEGTVVGCLREKYRESAHNRIELGAQCKAEITKAIVEAEFDPQLDPPLYHACQETIKLHCSSAIIQHSGGFDTVLDCLKADFHKGAISDPDCNKQVSILGWLSGVVFFILLVGCCCGRWTKRTHMELKNR
;
A
#
# COMPACT_ATOMS: atom_id res chain seq x y z
N MET A 1 16.66 23.49 -31.57
CA MET A 1 16.07 22.19 -31.99
C MET A 1 14.72 21.90 -31.30
N TYR A 2 13.96 22.94 -30.94
CA TYR A 2 12.75 22.86 -30.09
C TYR A 2 11.42 22.95 -30.90
N PHE A 3 11.46 22.61 -32.19
CA PHE A 3 10.78 23.48 -33.14
C PHE A 3 10.35 22.83 -34.47
N TYR A 4 9.92 21.57 -34.47
CA TYR A 4 9.53 20.92 -35.73
C TYR A 4 8.30 20.01 -35.69
N SER A 5 7.50 19.97 -34.62
CA SER A 5 6.52 18.88 -34.47
C SER A 5 5.05 19.25 -34.26
N LEU A 6 4.65 20.51 -34.43
CA LEU A 6 3.24 20.91 -34.34
C LEU A 6 2.53 21.08 -35.70
N THR A 7 3.13 20.60 -36.80
CA THR A 7 2.52 20.67 -38.15
C THR A 7 1.68 19.45 -38.53
N ILE A 8 1.28 18.60 -37.58
CA ILE A 8 0.50 17.39 -37.90
C ILE A 8 -0.75 17.28 -37.03
N ILE A 9 -1.57 18.33 -37.05
CA ILE A 9 -3.00 18.25 -36.72
C ILE A 9 -3.70 18.89 -37.93
N ASN A 10 -4.75 18.24 -38.44
CA ASN A 10 -5.50 18.57 -39.66
C ASN A 10 -5.44 20.05 -40.09
N ASP A 11 -5.18 20.33 -41.38
CA ASP A 11 -5.04 21.69 -41.95
C ASP A 11 -6.20 22.66 -41.64
N GLN A 12 -7.39 22.14 -41.33
CA GLN A 12 -8.55 22.95 -40.93
C GLN A 12 -8.48 23.45 -39.47
N VAL A 13 -7.86 22.69 -38.58
CA VAL A 13 -7.79 23.00 -37.15
C VAL A 13 -6.73 24.10 -36.92
N ILE A 14 -5.54 23.95 -37.52
CA ILE A 14 -4.42 24.91 -37.39
C ILE A 14 -4.77 26.30 -37.93
N SER A 15 -5.57 26.40 -38.99
CA SER A 15 -5.95 27.69 -39.60
C SER A 15 -6.78 28.59 -38.67
N SER A 16 -7.64 27.99 -37.83
CA SER A 16 -8.44 28.70 -36.83
C SER A 16 -7.58 29.23 -35.67
N PHE A 17 -6.63 28.41 -35.21
CA PHE A 17 -5.76 28.71 -34.07
C PHE A 17 -4.71 29.80 -34.35
N TYR A 18 -4.19 29.86 -35.59
CA TYR A 18 -3.29 30.91 -36.07
C TYR A 18 -3.85 32.32 -35.87
N TYR A 19 -5.15 32.50 -36.18
CA TYR A 19 -5.82 33.79 -36.10
C TYR A 19 -6.15 34.20 -34.66
N ARG A 20 -6.51 33.25 -33.77
CA ARG A 20 -6.93 33.55 -32.38
C ARG A 20 -5.76 33.95 -31.47
N CYS A 21 -4.59 33.37 -31.68
CA CYS A 21 -3.43 33.58 -30.81
C CYS A 21 -2.42 34.57 -31.36
N HIS A 22 -2.70 35.19 -32.52
CA HIS A 22 -1.81 36.13 -33.21
C HIS A 22 -0.38 35.58 -33.40
N ALA A 23 -0.22 34.27 -33.45
CA ALA A 23 1.07 33.62 -33.55
C ALA A 23 1.53 33.60 -35.01
N GLN A 24 2.75 34.07 -35.29
CA GLN A 24 3.32 33.96 -36.63
C GLN A 24 3.52 32.50 -37.04
N ALA A 25 3.49 32.19 -38.34
CA ALA A 25 3.49 30.80 -38.83
C ALA A 25 4.75 30.03 -38.38
N ASN A 26 5.83 30.76 -38.11
CA ASN A 26 7.13 30.31 -37.64
C ASN A 26 7.34 30.45 -36.11
N TRP A 27 6.28 30.64 -35.31
CA TRP A 27 6.37 30.69 -33.83
C TRP A 27 7.08 29.45 -33.26
N HIS A 28 6.98 28.34 -33.99
CA HIS A 28 7.61 27.07 -33.73
C HIS A 28 9.03 26.96 -34.34
N LEU A 29 9.80 28.04 -34.55
CA LEU A 29 11.22 27.98 -34.97
C LEU A 29 12.20 28.59 -33.94
N PRO A 30 13.46 28.12 -33.83
CA PRO A 30 14.42 28.63 -32.86
C PRO A 30 14.93 30.01 -33.25
N SER A 31 14.35 31.04 -32.62
CA SER A 31 14.77 32.46 -32.56
C SER A 31 14.59 33.28 -33.85
N THR A 32 13.64 34.23 -33.86
CA THR A 32 13.80 35.68 -33.56
C THR A 32 12.46 36.40 -33.79
N GLY A 33 11.36 35.87 -33.25
CA GLY A 33 10.04 36.52 -33.28
C GLY A 33 9.71 37.14 -31.93
N PRO A 34 8.87 38.18 -31.86
CA PRO A 34 8.50 38.84 -30.59
C PRO A 34 7.69 37.94 -29.63
N ASP A 35 7.20 36.79 -30.09
CA ASP A 35 6.31 35.92 -29.33
C ASP A 35 7.04 34.69 -28.75
N PRO A 36 7.15 34.57 -27.42
CA PRO A 36 7.77 33.40 -26.80
C PRO A 36 6.90 32.15 -26.97
N GLY A 37 7.47 31.06 -27.46
CA GLY A 37 6.79 29.77 -27.67
C GLY A 37 5.92 29.28 -26.49
N PRO A 38 6.34 29.43 -25.21
CA PRO A 38 5.49 29.12 -24.05
C PRO A 38 4.19 29.94 -23.97
N SER A 39 4.21 31.20 -24.40
CA SER A 39 3.02 32.09 -24.39
C SER A 39 2.06 31.74 -25.53
N VAL A 40 2.58 31.32 -26.69
CA VAL A 40 1.79 30.81 -27.80
C VAL A 40 1.15 29.47 -27.45
N LEU A 41 1.90 28.53 -26.84
CA LEU A 41 1.36 27.27 -26.34
C LEU A 41 0.27 27.48 -25.28
N ALA A 42 0.48 28.38 -24.32
CA ALA A 42 -0.54 28.72 -23.33
C ALA A 42 -1.79 29.38 -23.97
N CYS A 43 -1.64 30.12 -25.07
CA CYS A 43 -2.77 30.68 -25.82
C CYS A 43 -3.52 29.61 -26.64
N LEU A 44 -2.78 28.73 -27.32
CA LEU A 44 -3.34 27.62 -28.10
C LEU A 44 -4.13 26.68 -27.18
N TYR A 45 -3.58 26.36 -26.01
CA TYR A 45 -4.25 25.63 -24.95
C TYR A 45 -5.52 26.35 -24.48
N ARG A 46 -5.44 27.65 -24.13
CA ARG A 46 -6.63 28.46 -23.76
C ARG A 46 -7.71 28.53 -24.85
N SER A 47 -7.32 28.50 -26.11
CA SER A 47 -8.22 28.52 -27.26
C SER A 47 -8.88 27.16 -27.50
N ALA A 48 -8.24 26.07 -27.07
CA ALA A 48 -8.76 24.70 -27.10
C ALA A 48 -9.73 24.38 -25.93
N TYR A 49 -9.85 25.29 -24.96
CA TYR A 49 -10.82 25.26 -23.84
C TYR A 49 -12.01 26.21 -24.05
N ASP A 50 -12.23 26.67 -25.29
CA ASP A 50 -13.40 27.48 -25.62
C ASP A 50 -14.67 26.63 -25.48
N GLU A 51 -15.69 27.15 -24.79
CA GLU A 51 -16.92 26.40 -24.42
C GLU A 51 -17.74 25.96 -25.66
N GLU A 52 -17.38 26.44 -26.85
CA GLU A 52 -18.04 26.14 -28.12
C GLU A 52 -17.38 25.00 -28.92
N ASN A 53 -16.17 24.51 -28.57
CA ASN A 53 -15.49 23.43 -29.30
C ASN A 53 -14.73 22.44 -28.37
N PRO A 54 -15.06 21.13 -28.38
CA PRO A 54 -14.54 20.11 -27.44
C PRO A 54 -13.14 19.58 -27.80
N GLU A 55 -12.24 20.46 -28.21
CA GLU A 55 -10.93 20.08 -28.76
C GLU A 55 -9.96 19.57 -27.66
N MET A 56 -10.10 20.06 -26.42
CA MET A 56 -9.38 19.50 -25.27
C MET A 56 -9.93 18.17 -24.77
N SER A 57 -11.25 17.94 -24.82
CA SER A 57 -11.79 16.59 -24.58
C SER A 57 -11.19 15.63 -25.61
N CYS A 58 -11.21 16.02 -26.89
CA CYS A 58 -10.59 15.22 -27.95
C CYS A 58 -9.09 14.99 -27.71
N LEU A 59 -8.32 16.01 -27.30
CA LEU A 59 -6.90 15.82 -26.99
C LEU A 59 -6.72 14.91 -25.78
N GLN A 60 -7.45 15.12 -24.69
CA GLN A 60 -7.41 14.29 -23.47
C GLN A 60 -7.81 12.83 -23.76
N ASP A 61 -8.82 12.62 -24.59
CA ASP A 61 -9.35 11.30 -24.99
C ASP A 61 -8.44 10.55 -25.97
N ASN A 62 -7.50 11.24 -26.63
CA ASN A 62 -6.68 10.66 -27.70
C ASN A 62 -5.17 10.74 -27.46
N PHE A 63 -4.69 11.66 -26.62
CA PHE A 63 -3.26 11.92 -26.36
C PHE A 63 -2.50 10.66 -25.94
N GLU A 64 -3.12 9.81 -25.12
CA GLU A 64 -2.49 8.59 -24.59
C GLU A 64 -2.75 7.36 -25.44
N LYS A 65 -3.59 7.45 -26.49
CA LYS A 65 -3.84 6.32 -27.37
C LYS A 65 -2.56 5.94 -28.11
N LYS A 66 -2.25 4.64 -28.11
CA LYS A 66 -1.06 4.09 -28.79
C LYS A 66 -1.01 4.53 -30.26
N GLU A 67 -2.16 4.64 -30.91
CA GLU A 67 -2.32 5.15 -32.27
C GLU A 67 -1.87 6.61 -32.41
N PHE A 68 -2.23 7.48 -31.46
CA PHE A 68 -1.84 8.88 -31.46
C PHE A 68 -0.35 9.04 -31.20
N ILE A 69 0.19 8.35 -30.19
CA ILE A 69 1.63 8.37 -29.87
C ILE A 69 2.45 7.92 -31.09
N LYS A 70 2.01 6.85 -31.76
CA LYS A 70 2.68 6.33 -32.96
C LYS A 70 2.57 7.27 -34.15
N ARG A 71 1.42 7.92 -34.34
CA ARG A 71 1.15 8.79 -35.49
C ARG A 71 1.72 10.20 -35.33
N HIS A 72 1.78 10.72 -34.10
CA HIS A 72 2.18 12.09 -33.78
C HIS A 72 3.20 12.17 -32.63
N PRO A 73 4.35 11.47 -32.71
CA PRO A 73 5.29 11.33 -31.59
C PRO A 73 5.88 12.66 -31.11
N GLY A 74 6.12 13.60 -32.02
CA GLY A 74 6.64 14.91 -31.65
C GLY A 74 5.60 15.83 -31.00
N CYS A 75 4.32 15.72 -31.37
CA CYS A 75 3.24 16.44 -30.72
C CYS A 75 3.00 15.88 -29.30
N HIS A 76 2.95 14.55 -29.18
CA HIS A 76 2.90 13.87 -27.89
C HIS A 76 4.03 14.33 -26.95
N LYS A 77 5.27 14.40 -27.45
CA LYS A 77 6.42 14.84 -26.66
C LYS A 77 6.26 16.27 -26.10
N GLU A 78 5.78 17.21 -26.91
CA GLU A 78 5.58 18.58 -26.44
C GLU A 78 4.39 18.70 -25.48
N ILE A 79 3.34 17.88 -25.64
CA ILE A 79 2.23 17.79 -24.70
C ILE A 79 2.72 17.28 -23.35
N VAL A 80 3.43 16.15 -23.31
CA VAL A 80 4.03 15.61 -22.06
C VAL A 80 4.89 16.67 -21.37
N ARG A 81 5.75 17.36 -22.12
CA ARG A 81 6.60 18.43 -21.56
C ARG A 81 5.80 19.60 -21.02
N PHE A 82 4.72 19.98 -21.69
CA PHE A 82 3.84 21.04 -21.22
C PHE A 82 3.12 20.63 -19.92
N THR A 83 2.57 19.41 -19.88
CA THR A 83 1.92 18.85 -18.69
C THR A 83 2.89 18.73 -17.51
N GLU A 84 4.15 18.36 -17.74
CA GLU A 84 5.22 18.38 -16.72
C GLU A 84 5.49 19.80 -16.20
N MET A 85 5.45 20.82 -17.05
CA MET A 85 5.58 22.20 -16.59
C MET A 85 4.36 22.63 -15.77
N GLU A 86 3.15 22.25 -16.17
CA GLU A 86 1.91 22.55 -15.42
C GLU A 86 1.88 21.87 -14.05
N SER A 87 2.43 20.66 -13.92
CA SER A 87 2.51 19.97 -12.62
C SER A 87 3.47 20.65 -11.65
N LYS A 88 4.48 21.34 -12.18
CA LYS A 88 5.41 22.15 -11.39
C LYS A 88 4.82 23.50 -10.98
N ASP A 89 4.07 24.16 -11.87
CA ASP A 89 3.50 25.49 -11.64
C ASP A 89 2.06 25.55 -12.14
N THR A 90 1.11 25.57 -11.19
CA THR A 90 -0.32 25.54 -11.50
C THR A 90 -0.81 26.82 -12.19
N LYS A 91 -0.03 27.92 -12.14
CA LYS A 91 -0.36 29.16 -12.84
C LYS A 91 -0.30 29.03 -14.36
N LEU A 92 0.45 28.05 -14.86
CA LEU A 92 0.46 27.73 -16.28
C LEU A 92 -0.94 27.26 -16.73
N ASN A 93 -1.68 26.60 -15.83
CA ASN A 93 -3.07 26.22 -16.05
C ASN A 93 -4.05 27.34 -15.61
N ARG A 94 -4.10 28.43 -16.40
CA ARG A 94 -5.00 29.57 -16.14
C ARG A 94 -6.47 29.17 -15.99
N ALA A 95 -6.91 28.13 -16.71
CA ALA A 95 -8.30 27.67 -16.68
C ALA A 95 -8.64 27.10 -15.31
N LEU A 96 -7.77 26.23 -14.78
CA LEU A 96 -7.85 25.71 -13.42
C LEU A 96 -7.77 26.85 -12.39
N THR A 97 -6.76 27.72 -12.46
CA THR A 97 -6.62 28.82 -11.48
C THR A 97 -7.85 29.74 -11.46
N LYS A 98 -8.48 29.97 -12.62
CA LYS A 98 -9.69 30.78 -12.74
C LYS A 98 -10.92 30.05 -12.14
N ALA A 99 -11.11 28.78 -12.48
CA ALA A 99 -12.24 27.98 -12.01
C ALA A 99 -12.15 27.73 -10.50
N CYS A 100 -10.94 27.46 -10.00
CA CYS A 100 -10.67 27.10 -8.62
C CYS A 100 -10.35 28.28 -7.71
N LYS A 101 -10.37 29.51 -8.22
CA LYS A 101 -10.11 30.74 -7.45
C LYS A 101 -10.85 30.82 -6.11
N PRO A 102 -12.14 30.43 -5.98
CA PRO A 102 -12.85 30.44 -4.70
C PRO A 102 -12.19 29.53 -3.66
N VAL A 103 -11.89 28.28 -4.03
CA VAL A 103 -11.22 27.29 -3.16
C VAL A 103 -9.80 27.75 -2.84
N ILE A 104 -9.05 28.21 -3.85
CA ILE A 104 -7.67 28.68 -3.66
C ILE A 104 -7.63 29.78 -2.62
N LYS A 105 -8.52 30.77 -2.70
CA LYS A 105 -8.55 31.88 -1.75
C LYS A 105 -9.00 31.46 -0.35
N ALA A 106 -9.95 30.54 -0.24
CA ALA A 106 -10.49 30.12 1.05
C ALA A 106 -9.54 29.17 1.81
N HIS A 107 -8.90 28.24 1.09
CA HIS A 107 -8.23 27.08 1.69
C HIS A 107 -6.75 26.95 1.29
N CYS A 108 -6.33 27.49 0.15
CA CYS A 108 -5.00 27.27 -0.43
C CYS A 108 -4.17 28.55 -0.63
N GLU A 109 -4.56 29.67 -0.03
CA GLU A 109 -3.97 30.99 -0.31
C GLU A 109 -2.47 31.02 0.00
N GLN A 110 -2.05 30.28 1.03
CA GLN A 110 -0.66 30.13 1.43
C GLN A 110 0.26 29.53 0.35
N PHE A 111 -0.32 28.77 -0.59
CA PHE A 111 0.42 28.09 -1.66
C PHE A 111 0.39 28.89 -2.98
N ALA A 112 -0.45 29.93 -3.09
CA ALA A 112 -0.68 30.66 -4.34
C ALA A 112 0.41 31.70 -4.70
N ASN A 113 1.38 31.93 -3.82
CA ASN A 113 2.44 32.94 -4.00
C ASN A 113 3.58 32.44 -4.91
N GLU A 114 4.17 33.35 -5.70
CA GLU A 114 5.05 33.01 -6.84
C GLU A 114 6.39 32.34 -6.48
N GLU A 115 6.80 32.41 -5.22
CA GLU A 115 8.03 31.76 -4.74
C GLU A 115 7.79 30.33 -4.20
N ILE A 116 6.52 29.91 -4.07
CA ILE A 116 6.11 28.73 -3.30
C ILE A 116 5.39 27.68 -4.16
N ASP A 117 4.87 28.04 -5.34
CA ASP A 117 4.12 27.06 -6.15
C ASP A 117 5.05 26.02 -6.80
N HIS A 118 5.14 24.85 -6.15
CA HIS A 118 5.80 23.63 -6.62
C HIS A 118 4.79 22.48 -6.77
N GLY A 119 3.55 22.80 -7.17
CA GLY A 119 2.43 21.86 -7.22
C GLY A 119 1.65 21.78 -5.89
N ASP A 120 1.99 22.60 -4.89
CA ASP A 120 1.32 22.66 -3.59
C ASP A 120 -0.14 23.13 -3.68
N VAL A 121 -0.44 24.05 -4.61
CA VAL A 121 -1.81 24.49 -4.85
C VAL A 121 -2.67 23.32 -5.30
N MET A 122 -2.16 22.49 -6.20
CA MET A 122 -2.90 21.33 -6.70
C MET A 122 -3.16 20.31 -5.59
N GLU A 123 -2.14 19.97 -4.80
CA GLU A 123 -2.28 19.05 -3.67
C GLU A 123 -3.32 19.59 -2.66
N CYS A 124 -3.31 20.90 -2.40
CA CYS A 124 -4.33 21.51 -1.56
C CYS A 124 -5.75 21.44 -2.18
N LEU A 125 -5.88 21.63 -3.50
CA LEU A 125 -7.16 21.50 -4.19
C LEU A 125 -7.72 20.08 -4.12
N LEU A 126 -6.86 19.05 -4.27
CA LEU A 126 -7.23 17.65 -4.12
C LEU A 126 -7.76 17.35 -2.70
N ASN A 127 -7.07 17.85 -1.67
CA ASN A 127 -7.46 17.68 -0.28
C ASN A 127 -8.73 18.47 0.12
N ASN A 128 -9.21 19.37 -0.75
CA ASN A 128 -10.38 20.21 -0.51
C ASN A 128 -11.46 19.99 -1.57
N LYS A 129 -11.49 18.82 -2.22
CA LYS A 129 -12.53 18.44 -3.18
C LYS A 129 -13.92 18.61 -2.59
N ASP A 130 -14.16 18.32 -1.31
CA ASP A 130 -15.53 18.34 -0.77
C ASP A 130 -15.95 19.67 -0.14
N GLN A 131 -15.13 20.72 -0.28
CA GLN A 131 -15.47 22.03 0.24
C GLN A 131 -16.60 22.68 -0.57
N PRO A 132 -17.48 23.50 0.06
CA PRO A 132 -18.60 24.14 -0.62
C PRO A 132 -18.15 25.14 -1.70
N GLU A 133 -16.94 25.69 -1.61
CA GLU A 133 -16.35 26.54 -2.63
C GLU A 133 -15.93 25.78 -3.91
N MET A 134 -15.89 24.45 -3.87
CA MET A 134 -15.53 23.58 -4.99
C MET A 134 -16.67 23.49 -6.01
N THR A 135 -16.66 24.42 -6.98
CA THR A 135 -17.61 24.41 -8.11
C THR A 135 -17.43 23.15 -8.97
N SER A 136 -18.48 22.71 -9.66
CA SER A 136 -18.40 21.57 -10.60
C SER A 136 -17.30 21.75 -11.67
N LYS A 137 -17.09 22.98 -12.15
CA LYS A 137 -16.03 23.30 -13.11
C LYS A 137 -14.64 23.15 -12.49
N CYS A 138 -14.42 23.63 -11.27
CA CYS A 138 -13.14 23.41 -10.58
C CYS A 138 -12.90 21.92 -10.29
N ARG A 139 -13.92 21.21 -9.77
CA ARG A 139 -13.83 19.78 -9.50
C ARG A 139 -13.44 18.98 -10.74
N SER A 140 -14.04 19.30 -11.90
CA SER A 140 -13.67 18.67 -13.18
C SER A 140 -12.20 18.89 -13.54
N TYR A 141 -11.66 20.10 -13.38
CA TYR A 141 -10.23 20.36 -13.61
C TYR A 141 -9.32 19.62 -12.62
N VAL A 142 -9.72 19.56 -11.34
CA VAL A 142 -8.97 18.86 -10.29
C VAL A 142 -8.95 17.36 -10.55
N ASN A 143 -10.11 16.74 -10.80
CA ASN A 143 -10.23 15.31 -11.14
C ASN A 143 -9.43 14.97 -12.41
N HIS A 144 -9.45 15.87 -13.41
CA HIS A 144 -8.67 15.67 -14.62
C HIS A 144 -7.16 15.64 -14.36
N PHE A 145 -6.66 16.59 -13.57
CA PHE A 145 -5.25 16.62 -13.21
C PHE A 145 -4.86 15.44 -12.32
N GLU A 146 -5.73 15.03 -11.41
CA GLU A 146 -5.56 13.83 -10.58
C GLU A 146 -5.36 12.58 -11.45
N LEU A 147 -6.26 12.37 -12.41
CA LEU A 147 -6.20 11.24 -13.34
C LEU A 147 -4.93 11.23 -14.18
N ILE A 148 -4.54 12.37 -14.76
CA ILE A 148 -3.26 12.49 -15.48
C ILE A 148 -2.09 12.14 -14.55
N SER A 149 -2.10 12.65 -13.32
CA SER A 149 -1.03 12.46 -12.36
C SER A 149 -0.91 11.02 -11.84
N LEU A 150 -1.94 10.18 -12.01
CA LEU A 150 -1.90 8.75 -11.68
C LEU A 150 -1.32 7.90 -12.80
N ARG A 151 -1.40 8.35 -14.06
CA ARG A 151 -0.96 7.57 -15.21
C ARG A 151 0.54 7.65 -15.47
N ASP A 152 1.16 8.82 -15.29
CA ASP A 152 2.59 9.02 -15.54
C ASP A 152 3.26 9.73 -14.36
N TYR A 153 4.35 9.15 -13.84
CA TYR A 153 5.04 9.72 -12.68
C TYR A 153 5.67 11.09 -12.94
N HIS A 154 5.96 11.44 -14.20
CA HIS A 154 6.50 12.75 -14.58
C HIS A 154 5.51 13.89 -14.30
N PHE A 155 4.22 13.59 -14.28
CA PHE A 155 3.18 14.56 -13.97
C PHE A 155 3.01 14.80 -12.47
N SER A 156 3.74 14.07 -11.63
CA SER A 156 3.83 14.31 -10.19
C SER A 156 5.16 15.00 -9.85
N TYR A 157 5.28 16.31 -10.07
CA TYR A 157 6.57 17.06 -9.98
C TYR A 157 7.36 16.79 -8.69
N LYS A 158 6.72 16.82 -7.51
CA LYS A 158 7.42 16.55 -6.24
C LYS A 158 7.97 15.12 -6.17
N PHE A 159 7.19 14.15 -6.64
CA PHE A 159 7.59 12.75 -6.70
C PHE A 159 8.73 12.54 -7.71
N GLN A 160 8.59 13.05 -8.93
CA GLN A 160 9.63 13.00 -9.97
C GLN A 160 10.93 13.66 -9.47
N LYS A 161 10.86 14.87 -8.92
CA LYS A 161 12.03 15.58 -8.40
C LYS A 161 12.73 14.84 -7.27
N ALA A 162 11.97 14.26 -6.34
CA ALA A 162 12.54 13.56 -5.19
C ALA A 162 13.10 12.18 -5.54
N CYS A 163 12.46 11.47 -6.48
CA CYS A 163 12.79 10.08 -6.81
C CYS A 163 13.57 9.89 -8.11
N ALA A 164 13.81 10.92 -8.93
CA ALA A 164 14.46 10.77 -10.25
C ALA A 164 15.75 9.92 -10.21
N ALA A 165 16.67 10.22 -9.28
CA ALA A 165 17.93 9.47 -9.17
C ALA A 165 17.73 8.02 -8.73
N ASP A 166 16.73 7.76 -7.87
CA ASP A 166 16.42 6.41 -7.40
C ASP A 166 15.70 5.61 -8.49
N ILE A 167 14.81 6.24 -9.26
CA ILE A 167 14.14 5.67 -10.44
C ILE A 167 15.18 5.31 -11.50
N ASP A 168 16.07 6.23 -11.84
CA ASP A 168 17.16 6.01 -12.79
C ASP A 168 18.11 4.90 -12.34
N LYS A 169 18.25 4.66 -11.04
CA LYS A 169 19.16 3.64 -10.52
C LYS A 169 18.52 2.26 -10.40
N HIS A 170 17.24 2.21 -10.07
CA HIS A 170 16.57 0.98 -9.64
C HIS A 170 15.41 0.54 -10.54
N CYS A 171 14.81 1.46 -11.31
CA CYS A 171 13.52 1.25 -11.98
C CYS A 171 13.51 1.59 -13.48
N GLN A 172 14.67 1.67 -14.15
CA GLN A 172 14.76 2.06 -15.58
C GLN A 172 13.87 1.22 -16.51
N ASP A 173 13.67 -0.06 -16.21
CA ASP A 173 12.91 -1.00 -17.05
C ASP A 173 11.39 -0.97 -16.81
N HIS A 174 10.89 -0.07 -15.96
CA HIS A 174 9.47 -0.01 -15.55
C HIS A 174 8.64 1.02 -16.33
N GLY A 175 9.27 1.74 -17.27
CA GLY A 175 8.58 2.74 -18.08
C GLY A 175 8.14 3.97 -17.26
N ASN A 176 7.02 4.57 -17.68
CA ASN A 176 6.55 5.83 -17.10
C ASN A 176 5.32 5.68 -16.18
N ASP A 177 4.72 4.48 -16.12
CA ASP A 177 3.51 4.25 -15.35
C ASP A 177 3.78 4.49 -13.85
N LYS A 178 3.01 5.39 -13.22
CA LYS A 178 3.26 5.79 -11.83
C LYS A 178 3.04 4.63 -10.86
N GLY A 179 2.01 3.82 -11.07
CA GLY A 179 1.73 2.64 -10.25
C GLY A 179 2.89 1.63 -10.31
N GLU A 180 3.45 1.38 -11.49
CA GLU A 180 4.60 0.50 -11.70
C GLU A 180 5.89 1.06 -11.06
N ILE A 181 6.10 2.38 -11.09
CA ILE A 181 7.24 3.02 -10.45
C ILE A 181 7.12 3.00 -8.93
N ILE A 182 5.94 3.30 -8.38
CA ILE A 182 5.63 3.11 -6.96
C ILE A 182 5.89 1.64 -6.59
N ARG A 183 5.45 0.70 -7.45
CA ARG A 183 5.66 -0.73 -7.25
C ARG A 183 7.14 -1.13 -7.21
N CYS A 184 7.96 -0.54 -8.09
CA CYS A 184 9.39 -0.81 -8.10
C CYS A 184 10.09 -0.23 -6.88
N LEU A 185 9.84 1.04 -6.56
CA LEU A 185 10.51 1.73 -5.45
C LEU A 185 10.15 1.11 -4.10
N SER A 186 8.89 0.75 -3.84
CA SER A 186 8.57 0.11 -2.56
C SER A 186 9.12 -1.30 -2.45
N GLU A 187 9.35 -2.02 -3.56
CA GLU A 187 10.09 -3.28 -3.54
C GLU A 187 11.56 -3.07 -3.13
N VAL A 188 12.24 -2.05 -3.66
CA VAL A 188 13.60 -1.66 -3.22
C VAL A 188 13.61 -1.35 -1.72
N ARG A 189 12.65 -0.53 -1.24
CA ARG A 189 12.51 -0.18 0.18
C ARG A 189 12.29 -1.42 1.04
N PHE A 190 11.43 -2.35 0.59
CA PHE A 190 11.16 -3.61 1.28
C PHE A 190 12.42 -4.46 1.37
N GLU A 191 13.13 -4.68 0.26
CA GLU A 191 14.34 -5.49 0.22
C GLU A 191 15.44 -4.91 1.12
N HIS A 192 15.60 -3.58 1.12
CA HIS A 192 16.53 -2.89 2.02
C HIS A 192 16.20 -3.17 3.48
N LYS A 193 14.96 -2.85 3.90
CA LYS A 193 14.54 -2.94 5.31
C LYS A 193 14.45 -4.38 5.80
N VAL A 194 13.99 -5.32 4.97
CA VAL A 194 13.59 -6.67 5.41
C VAL A 194 14.63 -7.72 5.02
N LEU A 195 15.16 -7.65 3.80
CA LEU A 195 16.17 -8.61 3.32
C LEU A 195 17.60 -8.14 3.63
N GLY A 196 17.78 -6.87 3.99
CA GLY A 196 19.08 -6.28 4.32
C GLY A 196 19.97 -6.12 3.09
N THR A 197 19.38 -5.83 1.92
CA THR A 197 20.14 -5.47 0.73
C THR A 197 20.84 -4.13 0.93
N SER A 198 21.90 -3.85 0.16
CA SER A 198 22.62 -2.58 0.28
C SER A 198 21.98 -1.43 -0.50
N ALA A 199 21.01 -1.74 -1.36
CA ALA A 199 20.26 -0.74 -2.12
C ALA A 199 19.19 -0.14 -1.21
N ASP A 200 19.21 1.17 -1.01
CA ASP A 200 18.16 1.92 -0.32
C ASP A 200 17.77 3.13 -1.17
N LEU A 201 16.59 3.66 -0.90
CA LEU A 201 16.11 4.91 -1.49
C LEU A 201 16.66 6.11 -0.72
N SER A 202 16.74 7.25 -1.38
CA SER A 202 17.02 8.51 -0.70
C SER A 202 15.87 8.91 0.26
N GLU A 203 16.17 9.58 1.37
CA GLU A 203 15.13 10.05 2.31
C GLU A 203 14.06 10.94 1.65
N PRO A 204 14.39 11.89 0.75
CA PRO A 204 13.39 12.63 0.00
C PRO A 204 12.47 11.72 -0.82
N CYS A 205 13.03 10.71 -1.48
CA CYS A 205 12.24 9.77 -2.26
C CYS A 205 11.36 8.88 -1.36
N LYS A 206 11.85 8.40 -0.21
CA LYS A 206 11.02 7.63 0.74
C LYS A 206 9.79 8.41 1.18
N HIS A 207 9.96 9.70 1.49
CA HIS A 207 8.86 10.56 1.90
C HIS A 207 7.85 10.74 0.76
N GLN A 208 8.31 11.08 -0.45
CA GLN A 208 7.43 11.30 -1.60
C GLN A 208 6.81 10.00 -2.14
N LEU A 209 7.47 8.85 -1.99
CA LEU A 209 6.91 7.53 -2.29
C LEU A 209 5.72 7.24 -1.40
N LYS A 210 5.81 7.55 -0.11
CA LYS A 210 4.68 7.41 0.80
C LYS A 210 3.50 8.30 0.39
N VAL A 211 3.76 9.56 0.06
CA VAL A 211 2.73 10.50 -0.41
C VAL A 211 2.08 9.98 -1.70
N ALA A 212 2.89 9.56 -2.67
CA ALA A 212 2.40 9.06 -3.95
C ALA A 212 1.56 7.78 -3.81
N TYR A 213 1.97 6.85 -2.93
CA TYR A 213 1.20 5.64 -2.63
C TYR A 213 -0.15 5.99 -1.98
N LEU A 214 -0.16 6.78 -0.90
CA LEU A 214 -1.41 7.15 -0.23
C LEU A 214 -2.35 7.93 -1.15
N GLN A 215 -1.82 8.80 -2.00
CA GLN A 215 -2.61 9.48 -3.02
C GLN A 215 -3.26 8.47 -3.97
N GLN A 216 -2.53 7.44 -4.41
CA GLN A 216 -3.07 6.38 -5.27
C GLN A 216 -4.18 5.58 -4.58
N GLU A 217 -4.09 5.33 -3.27
CA GLU A 217 -5.09 4.58 -2.51
C GLU A 217 -6.38 5.37 -2.26
N GLN A 218 -6.22 6.66 -1.95
CA GLN A 218 -7.31 7.53 -1.51
C GLN A 218 -8.11 8.13 -2.66
N VAL A 219 -7.80 7.79 -3.91
CA VAL A 219 -8.54 8.37 -5.04
C VAL A 219 -10.01 7.94 -5.02
N GLU A 220 -10.85 8.96 -5.21
CA GLU A 220 -12.29 8.84 -5.32
C GLU A 220 -12.71 9.62 -6.57
N PHE A 221 -13.29 8.89 -7.52
CA PHE A 221 -13.77 9.43 -8.78
C PHE A 221 -15.29 9.36 -8.85
N ASP A 222 -15.91 10.44 -9.31
CA ASP A 222 -17.36 10.49 -9.56
C ASP A 222 -17.78 9.43 -10.60
N ASP A 223 -16.92 9.17 -11.59
CA ASP A 223 -17.06 8.08 -12.54
C ASP A 223 -16.19 6.89 -12.11
N LYS A 224 -16.85 5.79 -11.76
CA LYS A 224 -16.19 4.57 -11.28
C LYS A 224 -15.33 3.89 -12.33
N GLU A 225 -15.51 4.17 -13.62
CA GLU A 225 -14.62 3.64 -14.66
C GLU A 225 -13.18 4.15 -14.47
N HIS A 226 -13.02 5.37 -13.94
CA HIS A 226 -11.70 5.96 -13.67
C HIS A 226 -11.01 5.39 -12.43
N MET A 227 -11.69 4.57 -11.62
CA MET A 227 -11.04 3.85 -10.52
C MET A 227 -9.94 2.91 -11.03
N ALA A 228 -10.09 2.42 -12.27
CA ALA A 228 -9.08 1.61 -12.95
C ALA A 228 -7.77 2.36 -13.23
N ASP A 229 -7.83 3.69 -13.32
CA ASP A 229 -6.67 4.56 -13.60
C ASP A 229 -5.73 4.72 -12.40
N ALA A 230 -6.18 4.36 -11.19
CA ALA A 230 -5.35 4.40 -9.98
C ALA A 230 -4.16 3.43 -10.07
N ASP A 231 -4.42 2.21 -10.53
CA ASP A 231 -3.40 1.19 -10.81
C ASP A 231 -3.91 0.30 -11.95
N PRO A 232 -3.60 0.64 -13.22
CA PRO A 232 -4.10 -0.08 -14.38
C PRO A 232 -3.72 -1.56 -14.37
N LYS A 233 -2.52 -1.89 -13.89
CA LYS A 233 -2.03 -3.27 -13.86
C LYS A 233 -2.67 -4.09 -12.75
N PHE A 234 -2.92 -3.49 -11.60
CA PHE A 234 -3.72 -4.12 -10.54
C PHE A 234 -5.11 -4.44 -11.06
N THR A 235 -5.77 -3.45 -11.66
CA THR A 235 -7.12 -3.60 -12.19
C THR A 235 -7.18 -4.66 -13.29
N GLU A 236 -6.20 -4.68 -14.20
CA GLU A 236 -6.07 -5.72 -15.23
C GLU A 236 -6.01 -7.13 -14.61
N LYS A 237 -5.05 -7.34 -13.70
CA LYS A 237 -4.77 -8.64 -13.07
C LYS A 237 -5.84 -9.13 -12.10
N CYS A 238 -6.62 -8.21 -11.52
CA CYS A 238 -7.72 -8.51 -10.61
C CYS A 238 -9.10 -8.38 -11.26
N SER A 239 -9.19 -8.08 -12.56
CA SER A 239 -10.45 -7.72 -13.24
C SER A 239 -11.55 -8.79 -13.17
N ARG A 240 -11.17 -10.07 -13.05
CA ARG A 240 -12.11 -11.18 -12.88
C ARG A 240 -12.66 -11.19 -11.46
N GLU A 241 -11.77 -11.13 -10.48
CA GLU A 241 -12.08 -11.18 -9.05
C GLU A 241 -12.90 -9.95 -8.62
N ILE A 242 -12.56 -8.76 -9.13
CA ILE A 242 -13.31 -7.51 -8.89
C ILE A 242 -14.78 -7.71 -9.27
N ARG A 243 -15.05 -8.26 -10.46
CA ARG A 243 -16.42 -8.53 -10.92
C ARG A 243 -17.09 -9.67 -10.16
N GLN A 244 -16.34 -10.73 -9.85
CA GLN A 244 -16.85 -11.91 -9.16
C GLN A 244 -17.33 -11.58 -7.74
N PHE A 245 -16.54 -10.78 -7.01
CA PHE A 245 -16.82 -10.39 -5.62
C PHE A 245 -17.55 -9.05 -5.50
N LYS A 246 -17.86 -8.40 -6.63
CA LYS A 246 -18.55 -7.10 -6.71
C LYS A 246 -17.79 -5.96 -6.01
N CYS A 247 -16.46 -5.99 -6.10
CA CYS A 247 -15.59 -4.96 -5.54
C CYS A 247 -15.60 -3.65 -6.35
N ASP A 248 -16.24 -3.65 -7.53
CA ASP A 248 -16.51 -2.46 -8.36
C ASP A 248 -17.56 -1.53 -7.73
N GLN A 249 -18.28 -1.99 -6.71
CA GLN A 249 -19.26 -1.18 -5.98
C GLN A 249 -18.64 -0.27 -4.92
N ALA A 250 -17.34 -0.44 -4.63
CA ALA A 250 -16.55 0.36 -3.71
C ALA A 250 -16.62 1.88 -4.00
N GLU A 251 -16.35 2.69 -2.97
CA GLU A 251 -16.33 4.16 -3.07
C GLU A 251 -14.94 4.66 -3.46
N SER A 252 -13.89 4.11 -2.85
CA SER A 252 -12.49 4.42 -3.17
C SER A 252 -11.73 3.23 -3.76
N PHE A 253 -10.53 3.49 -4.28
CA PHE A 253 -9.64 2.43 -4.76
C PHE A 253 -9.19 1.52 -3.59
N GLU A 254 -8.88 2.11 -2.43
CA GLU A 254 -8.60 1.36 -1.19
C GLU A 254 -9.74 0.40 -0.81
N ASP A 255 -11.00 0.83 -0.91
CA ASP A 255 -12.16 -0.04 -0.63
C ASP A 255 -12.25 -1.22 -1.60
N THR A 256 -11.88 -1.02 -2.88
CA THR A 256 -11.76 -2.13 -3.84
C THR A 256 -10.69 -3.12 -3.41
N VAL A 257 -9.54 -2.64 -2.93
CA VAL A 257 -8.44 -3.48 -2.43
C VAL A 257 -8.86 -4.24 -1.17
N GLU A 258 -9.51 -3.58 -0.20
CA GLU A 258 -10.02 -4.22 1.01
C GLU A 258 -11.08 -5.30 0.71
N CYS A 259 -11.97 -5.04 -0.26
CA CYS A 259 -12.92 -6.06 -0.73
C CYS A 259 -12.21 -7.31 -1.29
N LEU A 260 -11.10 -7.14 -2.03
CA LEU A 260 -10.29 -8.25 -2.53
C LEU A 260 -9.54 -8.96 -1.40
N ARG A 261 -9.03 -8.22 -0.40
CA ARG A 261 -8.37 -8.78 0.80
C ARG A 261 -9.32 -9.66 1.61
N LEU A 262 -10.56 -9.23 1.82
CA LEU A 262 -11.59 -10.04 2.50
C LEU A 262 -11.93 -11.34 1.75
N ASN A 263 -11.75 -11.34 0.43
CA ASN A 263 -11.99 -12.50 -0.44
C ASN A 263 -10.69 -13.20 -0.87
N TYR A 264 -9.59 -13.02 -0.13
CA TYR A 264 -8.25 -13.42 -0.55
C TYR A 264 -8.16 -14.88 -1.01
N GLU A 265 -8.79 -15.81 -0.29
CA GLU A 265 -8.74 -17.24 -0.62
C GLU A 265 -9.27 -17.54 -2.03
N GLY A 266 -10.31 -16.82 -2.45
CA GLY A 266 -10.95 -16.96 -3.76
C GLY A 266 -10.22 -16.25 -4.91
N LEU A 267 -9.14 -15.52 -4.64
CA LEU A 267 -8.40 -14.80 -5.67
C LEU A 267 -7.54 -15.73 -6.55
N GLY A 268 -7.46 -15.42 -7.84
CA GLY A 268 -6.50 -16.03 -8.75
C GLY A 268 -5.04 -15.67 -8.41
N PRO A 269 -4.04 -16.43 -8.90
CA PRO A 269 -2.63 -16.24 -8.55
C PRO A 269 -2.08 -14.86 -8.94
N GLU A 270 -2.54 -14.30 -10.06
CA GLU A 270 -2.11 -12.96 -10.52
C GLU A 270 -2.65 -11.86 -9.62
N CYS A 271 -3.93 -11.93 -9.23
CA CYS A 271 -4.51 -10.98 -8.30
C CYS A 271 -3.94 -11.14 -6.88
N LYS A 272 -3.74 -12.38 -6.39
CA LYS A 272 -3.03 -12.66 -5.13
C LYS A 272 -1.67 -12.00 -5.09
N SER A 273 -0.91 -12.06 -6.18
CA SER A 273 0.38 -11.38 -6.28
C SER A 273 0.26 -9.86 -6.13
N MET A 274 -0.78 -9.25 -6.70
CA MET A 274 -0.97 -7.80 -6.64
C MET A 274 -1.40 -7.34 -5.24
N VAL A 275 -2.29 -8.09 -4.59
CA VAL A 275 -2.68 -7.84 -3.19
C VAL A 275 -1.49 -8.05 -2.26
N PHE A 276 -0.75 -9.15 -2.42
CA PHE A 276 0.43 -9.45 -1.61
C PHE A 276 1.52 -8.38 -1.72
N TYR A 277 1.66 -7.75 -2.89
CA TYR A 277 2.59 -6.64 -3.07
C TYR A 277 2.25 -5.45 -2.14
N ARG A 278 0.97 -5.11 -2.02
CA ARG A 278 0.47 -4.02 -1.16
C ARG A 278 0.64 -4.36 0.31
N GLU A 279 0.29 -5.58 0.69
CA GLU A 279 0.52 -6.11 2.04
C GLU A 279 1.99 -6.00 2.45
N LYS A 280 2.95 -6.25 1.55
CA LYS A 280 4.39 -6.07 1.85
C LYS A 280 4.75 -4.62 2.17
N ILE A 281 4.17 -3.65 1.46
CA ILE A 281 4.42 -2.22 1.70
C ILE A 281 3.93 -1.84 3.10
N GLU A 282 2.68 -2.17 3.39
CA GLU A 282 1.98 -1.80 4.61
C GLU A 282 2.54 -2.53 5.85
N ALA A 283 3.03 -3.77 5.68
CA ALA A 283 3.71 -4.50 6.73
C ALA A 283 5.04 -3.83 7.16
N VAL A 284 5.75 -3.21 6.21
CA VAL A 284 7.03 -2.51 6.47
C VAL A 284 6.82 -1.12 7.07
N ASP A 285 5.75 -0.44 6.67
CA ASP A 285 5.38 0.88 7.14
C ASP A 285 3.87 0.99 7.30
N ASN A 286 3.40 0.80 8.54
CA ASN A 286 1.97 0.81 8.84
C ASN A 286 1.33 2.19 8.62
N THR A 287 2.11 3.25 8.43
CA THR A 287 1.57 4.56 8.07
C THR A 287 1.15 4.67 6.60
N MET A 288 1.41 3.63 5.81
CA MET A 288 0.94 3.49 4.43
C MET A 288 -0.35 2.66 4.33
N ASP A 289 -0.81 2.02 5.42
CA ASP A 289 -2.09 1.32 5.49
C ASP A 289 -3.18 2.33 5.84
N ASP A 290 -3.80 2.92 4.81
CA ASP A 290 -4.75 4.02 4.97
C ASP A 290 -5.99 3.59 5.77
N GLU A 291 -6.53 2.42 5.46
CA GLU A 291 -7.64 1.80 6.18
C GLU A 291 -7.33 1.64 7.69
N LEU A 292 -6.15 1.10 8.04
CA LEU A 292 -5.70 1.01 9.43
C LEU A 292 -5.58 2.38 10.09
N GLN A 293 -4.91 3.33 9.43
CA GLN A 293 -4.70 4.67 10.01
C GLN A 293 -6.02 5.39 10.26
N LYS A 294 -6.98 5.28 9.33
CA LYS A 294 -8.32 5.87 9.44
C LYS A 294 -9.14 5.21 10.55
N LYS A 295 -9.32 3.88 10.49
CA LYS A 295 -10.21 3.15 11.42
C LYS A 295 -9.64 3.01 12.82
N CYS A 296 -8.32 3.00 12.97
CA CYS A 296 -7.66 2.89 14.27
C CYS A 296 -7.18 4.21 14.88
N LYS A 297 -7.46 5.37 14.27
CA LYS A 297 -6.92 6.67 14.71
C LYS A 297 -7.09 6.93 16.22
N TYR A 298 -8.28 6.68 16.77
CA TYR A 298 -8.56 6.87 18.19
C TYR A 298 -7.81 5.85 19.06
N ASP A 299 -7.85 4.57 18.68
CA ASP A 299 -7.24 3.49 19.45
C ASP A 299 -5.71 3.58 19.45
N ILE A 300 -5.09 4.02 18.35
CA ILE A 300 -3.66 4.33 18.27
C ILE A 300 -3.30 5.39 19.31
N GLY A 301 -4.03 6.51 19.34
CA GLY A 301 -3.79 7.58 20.30
C GLY A 301 -4.00 7.17 21.75
N LYS A 302 -4.95 6.25 22.00
CA LYS A 302 -5.31 5.80 23.35
C LYS A 302 -4.40 4.71 23.90
N PHE A 303 -4.12 3.68 23.12
CA PHE A 303 -3.44 2.46 23.58
C PHE A 303 -1.97 2.40 23.18
N CYS A 304 -1.58 3.11 22.11
CA CYS A 304 -0.22 3.11 21.58
C CYS A 304 0.43 4.52 21.56
N PRO A 305 0.29 5.34 22.62
CA PRO A 305 0.86 6.68 22.62
C PRO A 305 2.40 6.63 22.56
N GLY A 306 3.00 7.36 21.62
CA GLY A 306 4.45 7.47 21.46
C GLY A 306 5.12 6.29 20.75
N GLN A 307 4.34 5.33 20.22
CA GLN A 307 4.85 4.30 19.32
C GLN A 307 5.28 4.93 17.98
N ASN A 308 6.32 4.38 17.34
CA ASN A 308 6.62 4.74 15.96
C ASN A 308 5.45 4.33 15.06
N GLY A 309 4.89 5.27 14.30
CA GLY A 309 3.77 5.04 13.40
C GLY A 309 4.04 3.95 12.36
N GLU A 310 5.29 3.78 11.91
CA GLU A 310 5.66 2.72 10.96
C GLU A 310 5.42 1.30 11.51
N HIS A 311 5.34 1.15 12.85
CA HIS A 311 5.25 -0.12 13.57
C HIS A 311 4.13 -0.12 14.62
N VAL A 312 3.03 0.58 14.34
CA VAL A 312 1.91 0.68 15.27
C VAL A 312 1.17 -0.65 15.45
N LEU A 313 1.17 -1.51 14.41
CA LEU A 313 0.57 -2.84 14.50
C LEU A 313 1.22 -3.71 15.58
N ASP A 314 2.52 -3.57 15.84
CA ASP A 314 3.18 -4.33 16.92
C ASP A 314 2.56 -4.07 18.29
N CYS A 315 2.03 -2.87 18.50
CA CYS A 315 1.27 -2.51 19.69
C CYS A 315 -0.18 -3.00 19.61
N LEU A 316 -0.89 -2.70 18.50
CA LEU A 316 -2.32 -3.01 18.36
C LEU A 316 -2.62 -4.51 18.37
N THR A 317 -1.70 -5.33 17.86
CA THR A 317 -1.81 -6.81 17.81
C THR A 317 -1.56 -7.50 19.15
N ASN A 318 -1.19 -6.75 20.20
CA ASN A 318 -1.09 -7.31 21.54
C ASN A 318 -2.45 -7.86 21.99
N THR A 319 -2.53 -9.14 22.31
CA THR A 319 -3.80 -9.83 22.65
C THR A 319 -4.56 -9.19 23.82
N LYS A 320 -3.89 -8.44 24.70
CA LYS A 320 -4.54 -7.66 25.77
C LYS A 320 -5.20 -6.38 25.24
N ILE A 321 -4.60 -5.77 24.21
CA ILE A 321 -5.07 -4.54 23.56
C ILE A 321 -6.18 -4.87 22.57
N VAL A 322 -6.02 -5.91 21.74
CA VAL A 322 -7.00 -6.32 20.70
C VAL A 322 -8.44 -6.43 21.25
N ARG A 323 -8.59 -6.92 22.49
CA ARG A 323 -9.91 -7.07 23.14
C ARG A 323 -10.57 -5.75 23.55
N LEU A 324 -9.81 -4.67 23.61
CA LEU A 324 -10.22 -3.32 24.06
C LEU A 324 -10.40 -2.33 22.90
N LEU A 325 -10.02 -2.73 21.68
CA LEU A 325 -10.16 -1.91 20.48
C LEU A 325 -11.62 -1.68 20.12
N GLN A 326 -11.90 -0.55 19.48
CA GLN A 326 -13.20 -0.27 18.87
C GLN A 326 -13.49 -1.30 17.77
N THR A 327 -14.77 -1.59 17.52
CA THR A 327 -15.19 -2.66 16.59
C THR A 327 -14.55 -2.54 15.22
N GLU A 328 -14.48 -1.34 14.65
CA GLU A 328 -13.89 -1.08 13.33
C GLU A 328 -12.38 -1.29 13.33
N CYS A 329 -11.66 -0.70 14.28
CA CYS A 329 -10.21 -0.91 14.42
C CYS A 329 -9.88 -2.38 14.70
N LYS A 330 -10.66 -3.04 15.57
CA LYS A 330 -10.48 -4.45 15.90
C LYS A 330 -10.60 -5.32 14.65
N ALA A 331 -11.59 -5.06 13.79
CA ALA A 331 -11.77 -5.81 12.55
C ALA A 331 -10.53 -5.68 11.65
N VAL A 332 -10.06 -4.46 11.40
CA VAL A 332 -8.86 -4.22 10.59
C VAL A 332 -7.64 -4.91 11.20
N VAL A 333 -7.39 -4.73 12.50
CA VAL A 333 -6.24 -5.35 13.18
C VAL A 333 -6.30 -6.88 13.09
N GLN A 334 -7.48 -7.48 13.22
CA GLN A 334 -7.63 -8.93 13.06
C GLN A 334 -7.35 -9.40 11.63
N GLU A 335 -7.79 -8.67 10.61
CA GLU A 335 -7.44 -8.98 9.22
C GLU A 335 -5.92 -8.87 9.00
N ARG A 336 -5.29 -7.77 9.43
CA ARG A 336 -3.82 -7.61 9.31
C ARG A 336 -3.03 -8.69 10.03
N MET A 337 -3.53 -9.17 11.18
CA MET A 337 -2.93 -10.31 11.88
C MET A 337 -2.99 -11.59 11.03
N ARG A 338 -4.13 -11.88 10.39
CA ARG A 338 -4.29 -13.04 9.50
C ARG A 338 -3.40 -12.93 8.27
N GLU A 339 -3.39 -11.76 7.62
CA GLU A 339 -2.50 -11.48 6.49
C GLU A 339 -1.03 -11.75 6.88
N SER A 340 -0.58 -11.17 8.00
CA SER A 340 0.75 -11.36 8.55
C SER A 340 1.08 -12.82 8.87
N ALA A 341 0.10 -13.65 9.25
CA ALA A 341 0.31 -15.06 9.54
C ALA A 341 0.58 -15.90 8.29
N ARG A 342 0.11 -15.48 7.12
CA ARG A 342 0.23 -16.25 5.86
C ARG A 342 1.65 -16.30 5.32
N ASP A 343 2.49 -15.30 5.58
CA ASP A 343 3.86 -15.27 5.04
C ASP A 343 4.82 -14.51 5.95
N ILE A 344 6.04 -15.05 6.12
CA ILE A 344 7.06 -14.41 6.96
C ILE A 344 7.50 -13.04 6.43
N ARG A 345 7.35 -12.77 5.12
CA ARG A 345 7.63 -11.45 4.53
C ARG A 345 6.67 -10.36 5.02
N LEU A 346 5.49 -10.75 5.49
CA LEU A 346 4.51 -9.86 6.12
C LEU A 346 4.74 -9.75 7.64
N ARG A 347 5.82 -10.35 8.17
CA ARG A 347 6.30 -10.18 9.55
C ARG A 347 7.73 -9.65 9.58
N PRO A 348 7.99 -8.39 9.19
CA PRO A 348 9.33 -7.83 9.16
C PRO A 348 10.11 -7.98 10.47
N GLY A 349 9.46 -7.77 11.62
CA GLY A 349 10.06 -7.95 12.94
C GLY A 349 10.56 -9.39 13.19
N LEU A 350 9.71 -10.40 12.94
CA LEU A 350 10.07 -11.82 13.04
C LEU A 350 11.20 -12.17 12.06
N LEU A 351 11.10 -11.74 10.81
CA LEU A 351 12.08 -12.07 9.78
C LEU A 351 13.46 -11.48 10.10
N LEU A 352 13.51 -10.23 10.56
CA LEU A 352 14.76 -9.57 10.98
C LEU A 352 15.34 -10.22 12.23
N ALA A 353 14.52 -10.46 13.26
CA ALA A 353 14.96 -11.06 14.51
C ALA A 353 15.47 -12.50 14.35
N CYS A 354 14.89 -13.26 13.43
CA CYS A 354 15.22 -14.66 13.15
C CYS A 354 16.09 -14.86 11.90
N LYS A 355 16.61 -13.80 11.26
CA LYS A 355 17.30 -13.92 9.96
C LYS A 355 18.43 -14.96 9.99
N LYS A 356 19.29 -14.89 11.01
CA LYS A 356 20.45 -15.80 11.16
C LYS A 356 19.99 -17.25 11.37
N GLU A 357 19.00 -17.46 12.23
CA GLU A 357 18.45 -18.77 12.54
C GLU A 357 17.72 -19.36 11.34
N ALA A 358 16.97 -18.56 10.59
CA ALA A 358 16.30 -18.98 9.36
C ALA A 358 17.32 -19.39 8.29
N GLU A 359 18.39 -18.61 8.11
CA GLU A 359 19.48 -18.95 7.19
C GLU A 359 20.24 -20.23 7.59
N THR A 360 20.33 -20.51 8.89
CA THR A 360 21.08 -21.66 9.41
C THR A 360 20.24 -22.94 9.41
N TYR A 361 19.00 -22.87 9.90
CA TYR A 361 18.19 -24.05 10.24
C TYR A 361 16.98 -24.26 9.31
N CYS A 362 16.56 -23.23 8.57
CA CYS A 362 15.40 -23.24 7.67
C CYS A 362 15.79 -22.80 6.25
N SER A 363 17.00 -23.16 5.83
CA SER A 363 17.61 -22.65 4.60
C SER A 363 16.88 -23.11 3.33
N GLU A 364 16.30 -24.31 3.33
CA GLU A 364 15.50 -24.83 2.20
C GLU A 364 14.20 -24.06 2.04
N GLU A 365 13.55 -23.70 3.14
CA GLU A 365 12.35 -22.87 3.14
C GLU A 365 12.69 -21.42 2.75
N LEU A 366 13.81 -20.89 3.25
CA LEU A 366 14.26 -19.52 2.97
C LEU A 366 14.74 -19.34 1.52
N LYS A 367 15.32 -20.37 0.89
CA LYS A 367 15.70 -20.33 -0.55
C LYS A 367 14.50 -20.03 -1.43
N LYS A 368 13.31 -20.52 -1.07
CA LYS A 368 12.07 -20.23 -1.80
C LYS A 368 11.77 -18.73 -1.81
N LEU A 369 12.09 -18.00 -0.74
CA LEU A 369 11.83 -16.55 -0.68
C LEU A 369 12.70 -15.73 -1.64
N LYS A 370 13.90 -16.21 -1.97
CA LYS A 370 14.87 -15.51 -2.84
C LYS A 370 14.68 -15.82 -4.33
N MET A 371 13.74 -16.68 -4.66
CA MET A 371 13.49 -17.16 -6.02
C MET A 371 12.42 -16.29 -6.71
N PRO A 372 12.67 -15.74 -7.92
CA PRO A 372 11.72 -14.86 -8.61
C PRO A 372 10.32 -15.46 -8.79
N GLN A 373 10.24 -16.78 -9.00
CA GLN A 373 8.97 -17.50 -9.15
C GLN A 373 8.12 -17.56 -7.87
N TYR A 374 8.70 -17.23 -6.71
CA TYR A 374 8.03 -17.22 -5.41
C TYR A 374 8.03 -15.83 -4.75
N ALA A 375 8.72 -14.84 -5.34
CA ALA A 375 8.73 -13.44 -4.87
C ALA A 375 7.31 -12.87 -4.72
N GLN A 376 6.38 -13.37 -5.53
CA GLN A 376 4.98 -12.96 -5.59
C GLN A 376 3.99 -14.04 -5.11
N LYS A 377 4.48 -15.22 -4.69
CA LYS A 377 3.64 -16.33 -4.21
C LYS A 377 3.72 -16.42 -2.69
N ILE A 378 2.57 -16.44 -2.02
CA ILE A 378 2.48 -16.71 -0.57
C ILE A 378 3.00 -18.11 -0.25
N LEU A 379 3.80 -18.23 0.81
CA LEU A 379 4.40 -19.48 1.27
C LEU A 379 3.71 -20.09 2.50
N GLU A 380 2.47 -19.67 2.81
CA GLU A 380 1.57 -20.27 3.82
C GLU A 380 2.25 -20.58 5.16
N GLY A 381 3.05 -19.64 5.65
CA GLY A 381 3.73 -19.77 6.94
C GLY A 381 4.83 -20.84 6.99
N THR A 382 5.30 -21.37 5.84
CA THR A 382 6.30 -22.46 5.78
C THR A 382 7.55 -22.15 6.63
N VAL A 383 8.11 -20.95 6.53
CA VAL A 383 9.30 -20.56 7.31
C VAL A 383 8.97 -20.42 8.80
N VAL A 384 7.81 -19.85 9.13
CA VAL A 384 7.34 -19.71 10.52
C VAL A 384 7.13 -21.08 11.16
N GLY A 385 6.57 -22.04 10.41
CA GLY A 385 6.42 -23.43 10.83
C GLY A 385 7.77 -24.09 11.13
N CYS A 386 8.77 -23.93 10.25
CA CYS A 386 10.13 -24.41 10.52
C CYS A 386 10.72 -23.78 11.79
N LEU A 387 10.65 -22.46 11.93
CA LEU A 387 11.17 -21.74 13.09
C LEU A 387 10.51 -22.20 14.41
N ARG A 388 9.21 -22.53 14.38
CA ARG A 388 8.51 -23.09 15.54
C ARG A 388 9.01 -24.48 15.93
N GLU A 389 9.28 -25.36 14.97
CA GLU A 389 9.89 -26.66 15.26
C GLU A 389 11.31 -26.49 15.84
N LYS A 390 12.07 -25.53 15.31
CA LYS A 390 13.39 -25.17 15.85
C LYS A 390 13.31 -24.58 17.25
N TYR A 391 12.29 -23.79 17.56
CA TYR A 391 12.04 -23.32 18.92
C TYR A 391 11.81 -24.49 19.90
N ARG A 392 11.06 -25.50 19.47
CA ARG A 392 10.87 -26.74 20.25
C ARG A 392 12.17 -27.50 20.47
N GLU A 393 13.00 -27.66 19.43
CA GLU A 393 14.33 -28.27 19.57
C GLU A 393 15.23 -27.47 20.54
N SER A 394 15.13 -26.14 20.54
CA SER A 394 15.92 -25.27 21.42
C SER A 394 15.56 -25.42 22.89
N ALA A 395 14.27 -25.60 23.20
CA ALA A 395 13.82 -25.89 24.57
C ALA A 395 14.35 -27.24 25.10
N HIS A 396 14.77 -28.15 24.22
CA HIS A 396 15.46 -29.40 24.58
C HIS A 396 16.99 -29.27 24.59
N ASN A 397 17.54 -28.04 24.56
CA ASN A 397 18.98 -27.75 24.47
C ASN A 397 19.67 -28.42 23.26
N ARG A 398 18.93 -28.73 22.19
CA ARG A 398 19.51 -29.33 20.97
C ARG A 398 20.09 -28.29 20.03
N ILE A 399 19.50 -27.09 20.03
CA ILE A 399 19.94 -25.94 19.23
C ILE A 399 19.83 -24.65 20.04
N GLU A 400 20.56 -23.62 19.63
CA GLU A 400 20.49 -22.30 20.22
C GLU A 400 19.83 -21.31 19.25
N LEU A 401 18.79 -20.62 19.71
CA LEU A 401 18.16 -19.50 19.02
C LEU A 401 18.42 -18.22 19.82
N GLY A 402 18.66 -17.12 19.11
CA GLY A 402 18.83 -15.80 19.69
C GLY A 402 17.60 -15.33 20.47
N ALA A 403 17.83 -14.50 21.48
CA ALA A 403 16.76 -14.02 22.37
C ALA A 403 15.66 -13.26 21.62
N GLN A 404 16.04 -12.43 20.64
CA GLN A 404 15.09 -11.68 19.80
C GLN A 404 14.24 -12.62 18.94
N CYS A 405 14.87 -13.58 18.26
CA CYS A 405 14.14 -14.59 17.49
C CYS A 405 13.17 -15.40 18.36
N LYS A 406 13.61 -15.84 19.56
CA LYS A 406 12.75 -16.53 20.52
C LYS A 406 11.54 -15.71 20.94
N ALA A 407 11.71 -14.40 21.13
CA ALA A 407 10.63 -13.50 21.51
C ALA A 407 9.57 -13.40 20.39
N GLU A 408 10.01 -13.22 19.14
CA GLU A 408 9.11 -13.13 17.99
C GLU A 408 8.37 -14.45 17.69
N ILE A 409 9.06 -15.60 17.81
CA ILE A 409 8.39 -16.91 17.69
C ILE A 409 7.38 -17.10 18.82
N THR A 410 7.72 -16.67 20.04
CA THR A 410 6.80 -16.73 21.20
C THR A 410 5.57 -15.86 20.96
N LYS A 411 5.74 -14.65 20.39
CA LYS A 411 4.64 -13.77 19.99
C LYS A 411 3.70 -14.48 19.00
N ALA A 412 4.26 -15.09 17.95
CA ALA A 412 3.48 -15.85 16.97
C ALA A 412 2.72 -17.05 17.59
N ILE A 413 3.31 -17.75 18.56
CA ILE A 413 2.64 -18.84 19.30
C ILE A 413 1.47 -18.31 20.13
N VAL A 414 1.65 -17.17 20.83
CA VAL A 414 0.60 -16.54 21.64
C VAL A 414 -0.53 -15.98 20.77
N GLU A 415 -0.22 -15.49 19.58
CA GLU A 415 -1.21 -15.09 18.58
C GLU A 415 -2.05 -16.29 18.12
N ALA A 416 -1.42 -17.39 17.75
CA ALA A 416 -2.10 -18.64 17.35
C ALA A 416 -2.98 -19.24 18.46
N GLU A 417 -2.61 -19.00 19.73
CA GLU A 417 -3.42 -19.39 20.89
C GLU A 417 -4.70 -18.54 21.02
N PHE A 418 -4.66 -17.29 20.55
CA PHE A 418 -5.81 -16.39 20.56
C PHE A 418 -6.76 -16.66 19.38
N ASP A 419 -6.22 -16.98 18.20
CA ASP A 419 -7.00 -17.31 17.00
C ASP A 419 -6.24 -18.36 16.15
N PRO A 420 -6.79 -19.58 15.97
CA PRO A 420 -6.15 -20.62 15.15
C PRO A 420 -5.88 -20.22 13.71
N GLN A 421 -6.59 -19.24 13.15
CA GLN A 421 -6.32 -18.73 11.79
C GLN A 421 -4.96 -18.03 11.68
N LEU A 422 -4.37 -17.63 12.81
CA LEU A 422 -3.03 -17.07 12.90
C LEU A 422 -1.94 -18.15 12.87
N ASP A 423 -2.34 -19.41 12.71
CA ASP A 423 -1.49 -20.57 12.43
C ASP A 423 -2.02 -21.30 11.18
N PRO A 424 -1.70 -20.82 9.96
CA PRO A 424 -2.24 -21.40 8.73
C PRO A 424 -2.02 -22.92 8.60
N PRO A 425 -0.83 -23.49 8.92
CA PRO A 425 -0.65 -24.94 8.94
C PRO A 425 -1.62 -25.69 9.85
N LEU A 426 -1.89 -25.19 11.05
CA LEU A 426 -2.89 -25.76 11.96
C LEU A 426 -4.30 -25.61 11.41
N TYR A 427 -4.66 -24.40 10.97
CA TYR A 427 -6.02 -24.09 10.51
C TYR A 427 -6.40 -24.94 9.29
N HIS A 428 -5.51 -25.04 8.30
CA HIS A 428 -5.75 -25.86 7.10
C HIS A 428 -5.85 -27.35 7.44
N ALA A 429 -4.96 -27.86 8.30
CA ALA A 429 -5.02 -29.27 8.70
C ALA A 429 -6.31 -29.60 9.47
N CYS A 430 -6.78 -28.68 10.32
CA CYS A 430 -7.96 -28.90 11.16
C CYS A 430 -9.28 -28.39 10.57
N GLN A 431 -9.30 -27.89 9.34
CA GLN A 431 -10.47 -27.19 8.79
C GLN A 431 -11.75 -28.03 8.83
N GLU A 432 -11.66 -29.32 8.46
CA GLU A 432 -12.81 -30.22 8.48
C GLU A 432 -13.20 -30.63 9.91
N THR A 433 -12.23 -30.87 10.81
CA THR A 433 -12.51 -31.14 12.23
C THR A 433 -13.24 -29.96 12.88
N ILE A 434 -12.81 -28.72 12.59
CA ILE A 434 -13.45 -27.50 13.09
C ILE A 434 -14.90 -27.43 12.64
N LYS A 435 -15.16 -27.67 11.34
CA LYS A 435 -16.53 -27.65 10.78
C LYS A 435 -17.43 -28.70 11.42
N LEU A 436 -16.93 -29.92 11.59
CA LEU A 436 -17.74 -31.05 12.05
C LEU A 436 -17.97 -31.03 13.56
N HIS A 437 -16.96 -30.73 14.37
CA HIS A 437 -17.02 -30.90 15.82
C HIS A 437 -17.15 -29.56 16.57
N CYS A 438 -16.49 -28.51 16.09
CA CYS A 438 -16.37 -27.25 16.81
C CYS A 438 -17.36 -26.16 16.37
N SER A 439 -18.17 -26.41 15.34
CA SER A 439 -19.18 -25.46 14.82
C SER A 439 -20.23 -25.06 15.87
N SER A 440 -20.61 -25.97 16.77
CA SER A 440 -21.56 -25.67 17.85
C SER A 440 -20.99 -24.75 18.94
N ALA A 441 -19.68 -24.87 19.24
CA ALA A 441 -18.99 -24.01 20.20
C ALA A 441 -18.88 -22.56 19.70
N ILE A 442 -18.64 -22.38 18.39
CA ILE A 442 -18.64 -21.07 17.72
C ILE A 442 -19.99 -20.36 17.88
N ILE A 443 -21.10 -21.10 17.74
CA ILE A 443 -22.46 -20.55 17.80
C ILE A 443 -22.86 -20.14 19.23
N GLN A 444 -22.47 -20.90 20.26
CA GLN A 444 -22.89 -20.65 21.65
C GLN A 444 -22.17 -19.46 22.30
N HIS A 445 -20.95 -19.12 21.88
CA HIS A 445 -20.11 -18.11 22.52
C HIS A 445 -19.85 -16.87 21.65
N SER A 446 -20.79 -16.54 20.77
CA SER A 446 -20.72 -15.34 19.92
C SER A 446 -19.49 -15.31 18.99
N GLY A 447 -19.00 -16.46 18.56
CA GLY A 447 -18.04 -16.58 17.45
C GLY A 447 -16.57 -16.29 17.74
N GLY A 448 -16.13 -16.27 19.00
CA GLY A 448 -14.70 -16.09 19.33
C GLY A 448 -13.84 -17.29 18.89
N PHE A 449 -12.77 -17.05 18.13
CA PHE A 449 -11.85 -18.10 17.66
C PHE A 449 -11.03 -18.78 18.78
N ASP A 450 -10.89 -18.13 19.94
CA ASP A 450 -10.34 -18.73 21.17
C ASP A 450 -11.14 -19.97 21.60
N THR A 451 -12.45 -19.98 21.37
CA THR A 451 -13.32 -21.14 21.66
C THR A 451 -13.09 -22.33 20.71
N VAL A 452 -12.59 -22.07 19.49
CA VAL A 452 -12.28 -23.12 18.51
C VAL A 452 -11.05 -23.90 18.95
N LEU A 453 -10.01 -23.21 19.42
CA LEU A 453 -8.80 -23.88 19.88
C LEU A 453 -9.05 -24.73 21.12
N ASP A 454 -9.85 -24.24 22.07
CA ASP A 454 -10.23 -25.00 23.27
C ASP A 454 -11.02 -26.27 22.91
N CYS A 455 -11.93 -26.17 21.92
CA CYS A 455 -12.61 -27.33 21.36
C CYS A 455 -11.63 -28.34 20.76
N LEU A 456 -10.71 -27.90 19.90
CA LEU A 456 -9.70 -28.78 19.30
C LEU A 456 -8.82 -29.46 20.35
N LYS A 457 -8.40 -28.74 21.40
CA LYS A 457 -7.64 -29.32 22.51
C LYS A 457 -8.46 -30.36 23.26
N ALA A 458 -9.74 -30.09 23.54
CA ALA A 458 -10.62 -31.05 24.20
C ALA A 458 -10.80 -32.33 23.37
N ASP A 459 -10.99 -32.20 22.05
CA ASP A 459 -11.10 -33.34 21.14
C ASP A 459 -9.80 -34.12 21.01
N PHE A 460 -8.66 -33.43 20.97
CA PHE A 460 -7.34 -34.06 21.01
C PHE A 460 -7.16 -34.91 22.27
N HIS A 461 -7.50 -34.38 23.45
CA HIS A 461 -7.41 -35.11 24.71
C HIS A 461 -8.35 -36.32 24.79
N LYS A 462 -9.49 -36.28 24.10
CA LYS A 462 -10.43 -37.40 23.98
C LYS A 462 -10.05 -38.41 22.90
N GLY A 463 -9.03 -38.12 22.08
CA GLY A 463 -8.69 -38.93 20.91
C GLY A 463 -9.75 -38.87 19.80
N ALA A 464 -10.53 -37.78 19.73
CA ALA A 464 -11.63 -37.62 18.78
C ALA A 464 -11.19 -37.01 17.42
N ILE A 465 -9.94 -36.55 17.31
CA ILE A 465 -9.38 -36.04 16.05
C ILE A 465 -8.84 -37.21 15.22
N SER A 466 -9.62 -37.60 14.20
CA SER A 466 -9.25 -38.68 13.27
C SER A 466 -8.20 -38.27 12.24
N ASP A 467 -8.14 -36.99 11.89
CA ASP A 467 -7.18 -36.49 10.90
C ASP A 467 -5.76 -36.44 11.51
N PRO A 468 -4.78 -37.16 10.93
CA PRO A 468 -3.44 -37.27 11.52
C PRO A 468 -2.66 -35.96 11.47
N ASP A 469 -2.88 -35.13 10.45
CA ASP A 469 -2.20 -33.85 10.31
C ASP A 469 -2.76 -32.83 11.29
N CYS A 470 -4.08 -32.74 11.45
CA CYS A 470 -4.72 -31.93 12.49
C CYS A 470 -4.26 -32.36 13.88
N ASN A 471 -4.28 -33.68 14.15
CA ASN A 471 -3.85 -34.23 15.43
C ASN A 471 -2.41 -33.81 15.77
N LYS A 472 -1.51 -33.91 14.78
CA LYS A 472 -0.11 -33.48 14.91
C LYS A 472 0.01 -31.98 15.18
N GLN A 473 -0.70 -31.13 14.44
CA GLN A 473 -0.63 -29.67 14.60
C GLN A 473 -1.16 -29.22 15.97
N VAL A 474 -2.29 -29.77 16.43
CA VAL A 474 -2.85 -29.48 17.76
C VAL A 474 -1.88 -29.91 18.86
N SER A 475 -1.23 -31.07 18.70
CA SER A 475 -0.20 -31.54 19.64
C SER A 475 1.00 -30.59 19.73
N ILE A 476 1.52 -30.13 18.58
CA ILE A 476 2.66 -29.21 18.51
C ILE A 476 2.32 -27.88 19.17
N LEU A 477 1.18 -27.27 18.81
CA LEU A 477 0.77 -25.99 19.40
C LEU A 477 0.52 -26.12 20.91
N GLY A 478 -0.18 -27.19 21.36
CA GLY A 478 -0.43 -27.42 22.78
C GLY A 478 0.85 -27.53 23.61
N TRP A 479 1.87 -28.22 23.10
CA TRP A 479 3.16 -28.31 23.76
C TRP A 479 3.87 -26.95 23.82
N LEU A 480 3.91 -26.23 22.70
CA LEU A 480 4.55 -24.90 22.61
C LEU A 480 3.89 -23.90 23.56
N SER A 481 2.56 -23.82 23.57
CA SER A 481 1.79 -22.95 24.47
C SER A 481 2.07 -23.30 25.95
N GLY A 482 2.16 -24.60 26.29
CA GLY A 482 2.50 -25.05 27.63
C GLY A 482 3.90 -24.61 28.09
N VAL A 483 4.90 -24.71 27.20
CA VAL A 483 6.27 -24.25 27.48
C VAL A 483 6.32 -22.73 27.68
N VAL A 484 5.68 -21.97 26.78
CA VAL A 484 5.62 -20.51 26.89
C VAL A 484 4.95 -20.09 28.19
N PHE A 485 3.82 -20.72 28.55
CA PHE A 485 3.13 -20.44 29.79
C PHE A 485 3.99 -20.74 31.03
N PHE A 486 4.72 -21.86 31.03
CA PHE A 486 5.64 -22.19 32.11
C PHE A 486 6.76 -21.15 32.26
N ILE A 487 7.36 -20.71 31.15
CA ILE A 487 8.40 -19.67 31.16
C ILE A 487 7.84 -18.34 31.71
N LEU A 488 6.64 -17.94 31.28
CA LEU A 488 5.99 -16.72 31.77
C LEU A 488 5.63 -16.79 33.25
N LEU A 489 5.19 -17.96 33.74
CA LEU A 489 4.93 -18.17 35.16
C LEU A 489 6.20 -18.09 36.00
N VAL A 490 7.28 -18.77 35.58
CA VAL A 490 8.58 -18.70 36.25
C VAL A 490 9.09 -17.26 36.24
N GLY A 491 9.01 -16.56 35.11
CA GLY A 491 9.38 -15.15 34.99
C GLY A 491 8.57 -14.22 35.91
N CYS A 492 7.25 -14.42 36.01
CA CYS A 492 6.41 -13.68 36.95
C CYS A 492 6.78 -13.97 38.41
N CYS A 493 7.03 -15.23 38.76
CA CYS A 493 7.43 -15.62 40.11
C CYS A 493 8.79 -15.02 40.48
N CYS A 494 9.79 -15.11 39.61
CA CYS A 494 11.10 -14.50 39.80
C CYS A 494 11.03 -12.98 39.86
N GLY A 495 10.27 -12.34 38.96
CA GLY A 495 10.06 -10.89 38.93
C GLY A 495 9.39 -10.35 40.20
N ARG A 496 8.39 -11.07 40.71
CA ARG A 496 7.70 -10.76 41.97
C ARG A 496 8.62 -10.99 43.18
N TRP A 497 9.53 -11.97 43.10
CA TRP A 497 10.58 -12.20 44.10
C TRP A 497 11.60 -11.05 44.12
N THR A 498 12.10 -10.59 42.97
CA THR A 498 13.01 -9.44 42.86
C THR A 498 12.37 -8.13 43.32
N LYS A 499 11.07 -7.93 43.04
CA LYS A 499 10.36 -6.72 43.50
C LYS A 499 10.14 -6.74 45.01
N ARG A 500 9.93 -7.92 45.60
CA ARG A 500 9.82 -8.14 47.04
C ARG A 500 11.17 -7.95 47.74
N THR A 501 12.26 -8.52 47.24
CA THR A 501 13.61 -8.32 47.81
C THR A 501 14.08 -6.87 47.66
N HIS A 502 13.76 -6.19 46.55
CA HIS A 502 14.02 -4.75 46.41
C HIS A 502 13.21 -3.91 47.43
N MET A 503 11.95 -4.24 47.71
CA MET A 503 11.16 -3.56 48.75
C MET A 503 11.70 -3.84 50.16
N GLU A 504 12.13 -5.08 50.43
CA GLU A 504 12.74 -5.46 51.71
C GLU A 504 14.13 -4.81 51.93
N LEU A 505 14.90 -4.57 50.87
CA LEU A 505 16.18 -3.85 50.92
C LEU A 505 16.03 -2.33 51.00
N LYS A 506 14.92 -1.75 50.53
CA LYS A 506 14.63 -0.31 50.62
C LYS A 506 14.04 0.10 51.98
N ASN A 507 13.49 -0.85 52.72
CA ASN A 507 12.93 -0.66 54.07
C ASN A 507 13.93 -0.98 55.20
N ARG A 508 15.16 -1.38 54.85
CA ARG A 508 16.32 -1.43 55.75
C ARG A 508 17.20 -0.23 55.45
#